data_AF-A0A655DRC6-F1
#
_entry.id   AF-A0A655DRC6-F1
#
_cell.length_a   1.000
_cell.length_b   1.000
_cell.length_c   1.000
_cell.angle_alpha   90.00
_cell.angle_beta   90.00
_cell.angle_gamma   90.00
#
_symmetry.space_group_name_H-M   'P 1'
#
loop_
_entity.id
_entity.type
_entity.pdbx_description
1 polymer ?
#
loop_
_entity_poly.entity_id
_entity_poly.type
_entity_poly.pdbx_seq_one_letter_code
_entity_poly.pdbx_strand_id
1 'polypeptide(L)'
;MAEISGVFLAAAIIVGVITRMGEEAFTSTFIDGARDLLGVALIIGIARGIVVVMDNGMITHTILHSAESLVSGLSTTIFINVTYWLEVLLSFLVPSSSGLAVLTMPIMAPLADFAHVQRDLVVTAYQSASGIVNLVTPTSAVVMGGLAIARVPYVRYLKWVAPLLLILTLLNMAVLSIGAMM
;
A
#
# COMPACT_ATOMS: atom_id res chain seq x y z
N MET A 1 -4.35 5.74 -16.10
CA MET A 1 -2.99 6.33 -15.91
C MET A 1 -2.99 7.81 -16.28
N ALA A 2 -3.46 8.17 -17.48
CA ALA A 2 -3.55 9.57 -17.92
C ALA A 2 -4.41 10.45 -16.98
N GLU A 3 -5.52 9.93 -16.42
CA GLU A 3 -6.33 10.73 -15.49
C GLU A 3 -5.56 11.04 -14.20
N ILE A 4 -4.87 10.05 -13.62
CA ILE A 4 -4.08 10.23 -12.38
C ILE A 4 -2.94 11.22 -12.63
N SER A 5 -2.19 11.06 -13.73
CA SER A 5 -1.14 12.01 -14.11
C SER A 5 -1.68 13.43 -14.31
N GLY A 6 -2.88 13.56 -14.90
CA GLY A 6 -3.57 14.83 -15.05
C GLY A 6 -3.92 15.48 -13.71
N VAL A 7 -4.43 14.70 -12.74
CA VAL A 7 -4.75 15.19 -11.39
C VAL A 7 -3.50 15.68 -10.66
N PHE A 8 -2.39 14.92 -10.70
CA PHE A 8 -1.13 15.35 -10.08
C PHE A 8 -0.53 16.59 -10.75
N LEU A 9 -0.61 16.70 -12.08
CA LEU A 9 -0.17 17.88 -12.81
C LEU A 9 -1.02 19.10 -12.45
N ALA A 10 -2.34 18.95 -12.43
CA ALA A 10 -3.25 20.02 -12.01
C ALA A 10 -2.97 20.47 -10.57
N ALA A 11 -2.75 19.52 -9.65
CA ALA A 11 -2.38 19.82 -8.27
C ALA A 11 -1.04 20.59 -8.19
N ALA A 12 -0.02 20.18 -8.95
CA ALA A 12 1.27 20.87 -9.01
C ALA A 12 1.09 22.32 -9.49
N ILE A 13 0.32 22.54 -10.57
CA ILE A 13 0.02 23.89 -11.09
C ILE A 13 -0.70 24.74 -10.03
N ILE A 14 -1.71 24.18 -9.37
CA ILE A 14 -2.46 24.88 -8.30
C ILE A 14 -1.51 25.29 -7.17
N VAL A 15 -0.62 24.40 -6.73
CA VAL A 15 0.39 24.71 -5.71
C VAL A 15 1.32 25.83 -6.19
N GLY A 16 1.76 25.79 -7.45
CA GLY A 16 2.58 26.84 -8.05
C GLY A 16 1.90 28.22 -8.03
N VAL A 17 0.60 28.26 -8.37
CA VAL A 17 -0.20 29.49 -8.33
C VAL A 17 -0.38 30.02 -6.89
N ILE A 18 -0.71 29.14 -5.94
CA ILE A 18 -0.94 29.53 -4.53
C ILE A 18 0.34 30.10 -3.90
N THR A 19 1.47 29.44 -4.14
CA THR A 19 2.77 29.85 -3.60
C THR A 19 3.37 31.04 -4.33
N ARG A 20 2.82 31.41 -5.50
CA ARG A 20 3.31 32.50 -6.37
C ARG A 20 4.79 32.33 -6.75
N MET A 21 5.25 31.10 -6.82
CA MET A 21 6.56 30.78 -7.37
C MET A 21 6.50 31.04 -8.88
N GLY A 22 7.29 32.00 -9.37
CA GLY A 22 7.30 32.36 -10.80
C GLY A 22 7.58 31.15 -11.70
N GLU A 23 7.27 31.26 -12.99
CA GLU A 23 7.31 30.15 -13.95
C GLU A 23 8.64 29.38 -13.98
N GLU A 24 9.76 30.09 -13.95
CA GLU A 24 11.10 29.49 -13.93
C GLU A 24 11.33 28.65 -12.67
N ALA A 25 10.99 29.20 -11.50
CA ALA A 25 11.12 28.51 -10.22
C ALA A 25 10.18 27.31 -10.11
N PHE A 26 8.95 27.43 -10.63
CA PHE A 26 8.01 26.32 -10.71
C PHE A 26 8.57 25.18 -11.57
N THR A 27 9.06 25.51 -12.77
CA THR A 27 9.55 24.52 -13.72
C THR A 27 10.81 23.82 -13.20
N SER A 28 11.76 24.55 -12.61
CA SER A 28 12.95 23.95 -12.02
C SER A 28 12.59 23.03 -10.85
N THR A 29 11.74 23.49 -9.92
CA THR A 29 11.28 22.68 -8.77
C THR A 29 10.54 21.41 -9.22
N PHE A 30 9.72 21.51 -10.26
CA PHE A 30 9.01 20.36 -10.82
C PHE A 30 9.99 19.32 -11.41
N ILE A 31 11.00 19.79 -12.16
CA ILE A 31 12.03 18.92 -12.74
C ILE A 31 12.87 18.27 -11.64
N ASP A 32 13.26 19.02 -10.61
CA ASP A 32 14.02 18.50 -9.47
C ASP A 32 13.24 17.41 -8.72
N GLY A 33 11.94 17.63 -8.45
CA GLY A 33 11.07 16.61 -7.87
C GLY A 33 10.92 15.37 -8.76
N ALA A 34 10.83 15.55 -10.09
CA ALA A 34 10.81 14.43 -11.03
C ALA A 34 12.13 13.64 -11.02
N ARG A 35 13.27 14.33 -10.85
CA ARG A 35 14.60 13.71 -10.75
C ARG A 35 14.72 12.83 -9.51
N ASP A 36 14.19 13.25 -8.37
CA ASP A 36 14.21 12.48 -7.13
C ASP A 36 13.46 11.14 -7.26
N LEU A 37 12.47 11.05 -8.16
CA LEU A 37 11.71 9.84 -8.42
C LEU A 37 12.37 8.88 -9.42
N LEU A 38 13.45 9.28 -10.11
CA LEU A 38 14.10 8.42 -11.12
C LEU A 38 14.59 7.08 -10.54
N GLY A 39 15.20 7.11 -9.34
CA GLY A 39 15.66 5.88 -8.68
C GLY A 39 14.51 4.93 -8.36
N VAL A 40 13.39 5.47 -7.87
CA VAL A 40 12.18 4.70 -7.57
C VAL A 40 11.57 4.13 -8.85
N ALA A 41 11.50 4.93 -9.93
CA ALA A 41 10.97 4.50 -11.22
C ALA A 41 11.75 3.32 -11.82
N LEU A 42 13.08 3.31 -11.72
CA LEU A 42 13.92 2.19 -12.18
C LEU A 42 13.64 0.90 -11.39
N ILE A 43 13.53 1.00 -10.06
CA ILE A 43 13.22 -0.14 -9.19
C ILE A 43 11.84 -0.71 -9.53
N ILE A 44 10.82 0.16 -9.70
CA ILE A 44 9.47 -0.25 -10.10
C ILE A 44 9.49 -0.92 -11.48
N GLY A 45 10.27 -0.41 -12.44
CA GLY A 45 10.42 -1.00 -13.76
C GLY A 45 10.97 -2.43 -13.71
N ILE A 46 12.03 -2.66 -12.93
CA ILE A 46 12.60 -4.00 -12.72
C ILE A 46 11.59 -4.92 -12.04
N ALA A 47 10.93 -4.45 -10.97
CA ALA A 47 9.94 -5.23 -10.24
C ALA A 47 8.74 -5.59 -11.12
N ARG A 48 8.32 -4.69 -12.02
CA ARG A 48 7.31 -4.98 -13.04
C ARG A 48 7.78 -6.05 -14.02
N GLY A 49 9.07 -6.07 -14.38
CA GLY A 49 9.67 -7.11 -15.19
C GLY A 49 9.52 -8.51 -14.58
N ILE A 50 9.65 -8.65 -13.26
CA ILE A 50 9.43 -9.92 -12.55
C ILE A 50 7.98 -10.38 -12.75
N VAL A 51 7.01 -9.49 -12.59
CA VAL A 51 5.59 -9.80 -12.79
C VAL A 51 5.32 -10.27 -14.22
N VAL A 52 5.91 -9.60 -15.22
CA VAL A 52 5.78 -10.00 -16.63
C VAL A 52 6.36 -11.39 -16.88
N VAL A 53 7.51 -11.72 -16.29
CA VAL A 53 8.12 -13.05 -16.39
C VAL A 53 7.26 -14.11 -15.70
N MET A 54 6.74 -13.81 -14.51
CA MET A 54 5.84 -14.72 -13.78
C MET A 54 4.54 -15.01 -14.55
N ASP A 55 3.97 -13.99 -15.18
CA ASP A 55 2.75 -14.08 -15.97
C ASP A 55 2.99 -14.92 -17.24
N ASN A 56 4.00 -14.56 -18.04
CA ASN A 56 4.37 -15.31 -19.25
C ASN A 56 4.84 -16.74 -18.95
N GLY A 57 5.44 -16.96 -17.77
CA GLY A 57 5.87 -18.28 -17.30
C GLY A 57 4.75 -19.13 -16.69
N MET A 58 3.49 -18.68 -16.71
CA MET A 58 2.34 -19.35 -16.09
C MET A 58 2.47 -19.59 -14.58
N ILE A 59 3.41 -18.93 -13.90
CA ILE A 59 3.63 -19.04 -12.46
C ILE A 59 2.45 -18.40 -11.71
N THR A 60 2.04 -17.20 -12.13
CA THR A 60 0.87 -16.50 -11.55
C THR A 60 -0.37 -17.37 -11.67
N HIS A 61 -0.63 -17.95 -12.84
CA HIS A 61 -1.76 -18.85 -13.07
C HIS A 61 -1.72 -20.11 -12.19
N THR A 62 -0.54 -20.70 -11.98
CA THR A 62 -0.38 -21.88 -11.12
C THR A 62 -0.68 -21.56 -9.65
N ILE A 63 -0.20 -20.41 -9.16
CA ILE A 63 -0.49 -19.92 -7.81
C ILE A 63 -2.00 -19.67 -7.67
N LEU A 64 -2.60 -18.97 -8.63
CA LEU A 64 -4.03 -18.67 -8.63
C LEU A 64 -4.87 -19.95 -8.63
N HIS A 65 -4.57 -20.92 -9.49
CA HIS A 65 -5.30 -22.19 -9.55
C HIS A 65 -5.19 -22.99 -8.25
N SER A 66 -4.01 -22.97 -7.61
CA SER A 66 -3.81 -23.64 -6.33
C SER A 66 -4.59 -22.95 -5.20
N ALA A 67 -4.57 -21.61 -5.18
CA ALA A 67 -5.25 -20.80 -4.19
C ALA A 67 -6.76 -20.69 -4.40
N GLU A 68 -7.25 -20.92 -5.62
CA GLU A 68 -8.68 -20.92 -5.96
C GLU A 68 -9.44 -21.90 -5.06
N SER A 69 -8.91 -23.10 -4.84
CA SER A 69 -9.52 -24.10 -3.94
C SER A 69 -9.61 -23.66 -2.48
N LEU A 70 -8.71 -22.77 -2.03
CA LEU A 70 -8.68 -22.24 -0.67
C LEU A 70 -9.63 -21.05 -0.49
N VAL A 71 -9.92 -20.34 -1.58
CA VAL A 71 -10.69 -19.10 -1.58
C VAL A 71 -12.14 -19.33 -2.04
N SER A 72 -12.37 -20.25 -2.97
CA SER A 72 -13.69 -20.63 -3.45
C SER A 72 -14.53 -21.22 -2.30
N GLY A 73 -15.62 -20.54 -1.97
CA GLY A 73 -16.51 -20.91 -0.86
C GLY A 73 -16.26 -20.16 0.46
N LEU A 74 -15.23 -19.31 0.55
CA LEU A 74 -15.15 -18.33 1.63
C LEU A 74 -16.23 -17.26 1.45
N SER A 75 -16.77 -16.74 2.56
CA SER A 75 -17.59 -15.54 2.50
C SER A 75 -16.73 -14.33 2.12
N THR A 76 -17.31 -13.38 1.40
CA THR A 76 -16.64 -12.12 0.99
C THR A 76 -16.01 -11.40 2.18
N THR A 77 -16.71 -11.40 3.32
CA THR A 77 -16.24 -10.85 4.60
C THR A 77 -15.02 -11.57 5.16
N ILE A 78 -14.98 -12.92 5.12
CA ILE A 78 -13.82 -13.66 5.64
C ILE A 78 -12.62 -13.41 4.71
N PHE A 79 -12.82 -13.47 3.40
CA PHE A 79 -11.75 -13.25 2.42
C PHE A 79 -11.07 -11.90 2.62
N ILE A 80 -11.83 -10.81 2.76
CA ILE A 80 -11.23 -9.47 2.87
C ILE A 80 -10.47 -9.28 4.19
N ASN A 81 -10.95 -9.87 5.29
CA ASN A 81 -10.27 -9.80 6.59
C ASN A 81 -9.00 -10.67 6.62
N VAL A 82 -9.03 -11.85 5.99
CA VAL A 82 -7.83 -12.69 5.83
C VAL A 82 -6.79 -11.96 4.97
N THR A 83 -7.23 -11.33 3.88
CA THR A 83 -6.38 -10.49 3.03
C THR A 83 -5.74 -9.35 3.83
N TYR A 84 -6.53 -8.64 4.64
CA TYR A 84 -6.01 -7.60 5.54
C TYR A 84 -4.92 -8.12 6.48
N TRP A 85 -5.13 -9.24 7.17
CA TRP A 85 -4.13 -9.80 8.10
C TRP A 85 -2.88 -10.33 7.39
N LEU A 86 -3.04 -10.90 6.19
CA LEU A 86 -1.91 -11.28 5.35
C LEU A 86 -1.06 -10.05 5.00
N GLU A 87 -1.69 -8.96 4.59
CA GLU A 87 -1.01 -7.71 4.27
C GLU A 87 -0.39 -7.05 5.52
N VAL A 88 -0.98 -7.21 6.71
CA VAL A 88 -0.35 -6.76 7.98
C VAL A 88 0.96 -7.52 8.20
N LEU A 89 0.95 -8.84 8.03
CA LEU A 89 2.16 -9.66 8.17
C LEU A 89 3.20 -9.29 7.12
N LEU A 90 2.79 -9.19 5.85
CA LEU A 90 3.71 -8.88 4.75
C LEU A 90 4.25 -7.45 4.85
N SER A 91 3.47 -6.48 5.29
CA SER A 91 3.95 -5.11 5.52
C SER A 91 4.92 -4.99 6.67
N PHE A 92 4.87 -5.91 7.64
CA PHE A 92 5.90 -5.96 8.69
C PHE A 92 7.23 -6.48 8.14
N LEU A 93 7.18 -7.45 7.22
CA LEU A 93 8.35 -8.04 6.56
C LEU A 93 8.93 -7.15 5.44
N VAL A 94 8.06 -6.41 4.75
CA VAL A 94 8.37 -5.54 3.61
C VAL A 94 7.91 -4.12 3.96
N PRO A 95 8.78 -3.30 4.60
CA PRO A 95 8.40 -1.97 5.10
C PRO A 95 8.12 -0.94 4.00
N SER A 96 8.45 -1.25 2.75
CA SER A 96 8.16 -0.39 1.60
C SER A 96 6.73 -0.64 1.14
N SER A 97 5.86 0.36 1.28
CA SER A 97 4.48 0.27 0.78
C SER A 97 4.46 0.01 -0.73
N SER A 98 5.16 0.81 -1.53
CA SER A 98 5.23 0.62 -2.99
C SER A 98 5.81 -0.74 -3.37
N GLY A 99 6.87 -1.19 -2.71
CA GLY A 99 7.46 -2.51 -2.94
C GLY A 99 6.50 -3.65 -2.61
N LEU A 100 5.77 -3.55 -1.50
CA LEU A 100 4.76 -4.53 -1.10
C LEU A 100 3.61 -4.58 -2.11
N ALA A 101 3.10 -3.43 -2.57
CA ALA A 101 2.04 -3.40 -3.57
C ALA A 101 2.48 -4.08 -4.88
N VAL A 102 3.72 -3.83 -5.33
CA VAL A 102 4.24 -4.48 -6.55
C VAL A 102 4.38 -6.00 -6.35
N LEU A 103 4.69 -6.44 -5.13
CA LEU A 103 4.82 -7.86 -4.79
C LEU A 103 3.46 -8.57 -4.71
N THR A 104 2.47 -8.00 -4.02
CA THR A 104 1.24 -8.73 -3.66
C THR A 104 0.09 -8.54 -4.65
N MET A 105 -0.06 -7.35 -5.22
CA MET A 105 -1.22 -7.02 -6.08
C MET A 105 -1.37 -7.90 -7.32
N PRO A 106 -0.30 -8.36 -7.99
CA PRO A 106 -0.43 -9.29 -9.13
C PRO A 106 -1.11 -10.61 -8.77
N ILE A 107 -1.10 -11.00 -7.49
CA ILE A 107 -1.69 -12.25 -7.00
C ILE A 107 -3.00 -11.96 -6.28
N MET A 108 -3.01 -11.03 -5.32
CA MET A 108 -4.17 -10.76 -4.48
C MET A 108 -5.33 -10.12 -5.23
N ALA A 109 -5.07 -9.26 -6.22
CA ALA A 109 -6.14 -8.62 -6.98
C ALA A 109 -6.91 -9.63 -7.86
N PRO A 110 -6.27 -10.52 -8.65
CA PRO A 110 -7.01 -11.58 -9.34
C PRO A 110 -7.68 -12.59 -8.39
N LEU A 111 -7.10 -12.87 -7.21
CA LEU A 111 -7.75 -13.73 -6.21
C LEU A 111 -9.09 -13.19 -5.72
N ALA A 112 -9.25 -11.87 -5.68
CA ALA A 112 -10.49 -11.21 -5.29
C ALA A 112 -11.67 -11.61 -6.20
N ASP A 113 -11.41 -11.85 -7.48
CA ASP A 113 -12.45 -12.20 -8.45
C ASP A 113 -13.05 -13.58 -8.13
N PHE A 114 -12.24 -14.54 -7.69
CA PHE A 114 -12.70 -15.86 -7.25
C PHE A 114 -13.48 -15.81 -5.93
N ALA A 115 -13.21 -14.79 -5.10
CA ALA A 115 -13.92 -14.55 -3.85
C ALA A 115 -15.17 -13.67 -4.00
N HIS A 116 -15.49 -13.22 -5.23
CA HIS A 116 -16.54 -12.22 -5.50
C HIS A 116 -16.37 -10.91 -4.73
N VAL A 117 -15.12 -10.46 -4.55
CA VAL A 117 -14.76 -9.22 -3.84
C VAL A 117 -14.14 -8.24 -4.84
N GLN A 118 -14.55 -6.97 -4.78
CA GLN A 118 -14.01 -5.96 -5.69
C GLN A 118 -12.52 -5.73 -5.44
N ARG A 119 -11.73 -5.60 -6.52
CA ARG A 119 -10.27 -5.47 -6.43
C ARG A 119 -9.82 -4.20 -5.71
N ASP A 120 -10.58 -3.11 -5.78
CA ASP A 120 -10.31 -1.87 -5.03
C ASP A 120 -10.43 -2.08 -3.51
N LEU A 121 -11.27 -3.01 -3.06
CA LEU A 121 -11.36 -3.37 -1.65
C LEU A 121 -10.10 -4.11 -1.18
N VAL A 122 -9.50 -4.94 -2.04
CA VAL A 122 -8.18 -5.56 -1.75
C VAL A 122 -7.08 -4.51 -1.65
N VAL A 123 -7.07 -3.51 -2.55
CA VAL A 123 -6.15 -2.37 -2.44
C VAL A 123 -6.38 -1.60 -1.13
N THR A 124 -7.64 -1.41 -0.74
CA THR A 124 -8.02 -0.76 0.52
C THR A 124 -7.54 -1.56 1.73
N ALA A 125 -7.69 -2.89 1.71
CA ALA A 125 -7.21 -3.78 2.76
C ALA A 125 -5.68 -3.69 2.91
N TYR A 126 -4.96 -3.76 1.80
CA TYR A 126 -3.50 -3.58 1.77
C TYR A 126 -3.07 -2.22 2.33
N GLN A 127 -3.68 -1.11 1.88
CA GLN A 127 -3.29 0.22 2.35
C GLN A 127 -3.58 0.39 3.84
N SER A 128 -4.72 -0.11 4.30
CA SER A 128 -5.12 -0.08 5.71
C SER A 128 -4.17 -0.90 6.57
N ALA A 129 -3.78 -2.09 6.11
CA ALA A 129 -2.81 -2.95 6.78
C ALA A 129 -1.44 -2.29 6.86
N SER A 130 -0.93 -1.77 5.74
CA SER A 130 0.36 -1.08 5.69
C SER A 130 0.39 0.15 6.59
N GLY A 131 -0.69 0.93 6.61
CA GLY A 131 -0.83 2.09 7.49
C GLY A 131 -0.68 1.73 8.97
N ILE A 132 -1.32 0.65 9.43
CA ILE A 132 -1.23 0.20 10.83
C ILE A 132 0.19 -0.23 11.19
N VAL A 133 0.83 -0.98 10.30
CA VAL A 133 2.19 -1.47 10.52
C VAL A 133 3.19 -0.31 10.55
N ASN A 134 3.03 0.68 9.67
CA ASN A 134 3.90 1.86 9.59
C ASN A 134 3.88 2.72 10.86
N LEU A 135 2.84 2.62 11.69
CA LEU A 135 2.77 3.31 13.00
C LEU A 135 3.72 2.69 14.04
N VAL A 136 4.07 1.42 13.91
CA VAL A 136 4.83 0.70 14.95
C VAL A 136 6.14 0.13 14.50
N THR A 137 6.31 -0.13 13.21
CA THR A 137 7.48 -0.88 12.74
C THR A 137 8.79 -0.15 13.07
N PRO A 138 9.76 -0.82 13.71
CA PRO A 138 11.01 -0.19 14.14
C PRO A 138 11.94 0.15 12.97
N THR A 139 11.66 -0.33 11.76
CA THR A 139 12.39 0.08 10.54
C THR A 139 11.81 1.36 9.92
N SER A 140 10.71 1.91 10.45
CA SER A 140 10.16 3.19 10.02
C SER A 140 11.04 4.33 10.53
N ALA A 141 11.71 5.01 9.60
CA ALA A 141 12.54 6.18 9.91
C ALA A 141 11.73 7.30 10.57
N VAL A 142 10.46 7.43 10.22
CA VAL A 142 9.55 8.44 10.79
C VAL A 142 9.28 8.15 12.26
N VAL A 143 8.90 6.91 12.59
CA VAL A 143 8.60 6.51 13.98
C VAL A 143 9.87 6.56 14.83
N MET A 144 10.96 5.92 14.39
CA MET A 144 12.19 5.88 15.17
C MET A 144 12.86 7.25 15.30
N GLY A 145 12.83 8.06 14.22
CA GLY A 145 13.33 9.43 14.25
C GLY A 145 12.54 10.32 15.21
N GLY A 146 11.20 10.25 15.16
CA GLY A 146 10.33 10.98 16.08
C GLY A 146 10.56 10.59 17.55
N LEU A 147 10.67 9.29 17.83
CA LEU A 147 10.95 8.79 19.19
C LEU A 147 12.32 9.21 19.70
N ALA A 148 13.33 9.23 18.84
CA ALA A 148 14.68 9.68 19.20
C ALA A 148 14.68 11.17 19.60
N ILE A 149 14.00 12.02 18.82
CA ILE A 149 13.84 13.46 19.14
C ILE A 149 13.08 13.64 20.45
N ALA A 150 11.98 12.90 20.64
CA ALA A 150 11.16 12.96 21.84
C ALA A 150 11.79 12.28 23.07
N ARG A 151 12.93 11.59 22.92
CA ARG A 151 13.60 10.79 23.96
C ARG A 151 12.68 9.74 24.60
N VAL A 152 11.78 9.16 23.82
CA VAL A 152 10.83 8.14 24.27
C VAL A 152 11.35 6.75 23.89
N PRO A 153 11.52 5.82 24.86
CA PRO A 153 11.88 4.44 24.54
C PRO A 153 10.82 3.76 23.68
N TYR A 154 11.23 3.02 22.64
CA TYR A 154 10.33 2.33 21.71
C TYR A 154 9.31 1.42 22.42
N VAL A 155 9.74 0.65 23.43
CA VAL A 155 8.84 -0.22 24.21
C VAL A 155 7.75 0.57 24.95
N ARG A 156 8.06 1.78 25.42
CA ARG A 156 7.08 2.67 26.05
C ARG A 156 6.07 3.17 25.03
N TYR A 157 6.55 3.56 23.85
CA TYR A 157 5.69 3.97 22.74
C TYR A 157 4.74 2.85 22.30
N LEU A 158 5.25 1.63 22.12
CA LEU A 158 4.42 0.48 21.73
C LEU A 158 3.25 0.24 22.69
N LYS A 159 3.51 0.29 24.01
CA LYS A 159 2.44 0.13 25.02
C LYS A 159 1.43 1.27 24.97
N TRP A 160 1.89 2.48 24.66
CA TRP A 160 1.06 3.66 24.57
C TRP A 160 0.18 3.68 23.31
N VAL A 161 0.71 3.25 22.16
CA VAL A 161 -0.02 3.22 20.88
C VAL A 161 -0.90 1.98 20.72
N ALA A 162 -0.63 0.89 21.46
CA ALA A 162 -1.42 -0.35 21.45
C ALA A 162 -2.95 -0.17 21.49
N PRO A 163 -3.56 0.64 22.39
CA PRO A 163 -5.00 0.85 22.37
C PRO A 163 -5.50 1.49 21.07
N LEU A 164 -4.73 2.41 20.48
CA LEU A 164 -5.06 3.03 19.20
C LEU A 164 -4.97 2.01 18.06
N LEU A 165 -3.93 1.16 18.03
CA LEU A 165 -3.80 0.10 17.04
C LEU A 165 -5.01 -0.83 17.08
N LEU A 166 -5.43 -1.25 18.28
CA LEU A 166 -6.59 -2.12 18.42
C LEU A 166 -7.86 -1.46 17.87
N ILE A 167 -8.10 -0.19 18.21
CA ILE A 167 -9.26 0.56 17.71
C ILE A 167 -9.22 0.65 16.18
N LEU A 168 -8.07 1.02 15.60
CA LEU A 168 -7.95 1.18 14.16
C LEU A 168 -8.01 -0.17 13.41
N THR A 169 -7.45 -1.24 13.96
CA THR A 169 -7.57 -2.59 13.41
C THR A 169 -9.03 -3.03 13.37
N LEU A 170 -9.77 -2.88 14.49
CA LEU A 170 -11.20 -3.22 14.53
C LEU A 170 -12.02 -2.35 13.56
N LEU A 171 -11.71 -1.05 13.47
CA LEU A 171 -12.37 -0.14 12.54
C LEU A 171 -12.10 -0.53 11.08
N ASN A 172 -10.85 -0.81 10.72
CA ASN A 172 -10.49 -1.28 9.38
C ASN A 172 -11.22 -2.58 9.04
N MET A 173 -11.20 -3.57 9.93
CA MET A 173 -11.92 -4.83 9.74
C MET A 173 -13.43 -4.61 9.56
N ALA A 174 -14.04 -3.75 10.37
CA ALA A 174 -15.46 -3.44 10.25
C ALA A 174 -15.80 -2.76 8.91
N VAL A 175 -15.04 -1.73 8.52
CA VAL A 175 -15.26 -1.00 7.27
C VAL A 175 -15.04 -1.91 6.06
N LEU A 176 -13.98 -2.72 6.06
CA LEU A 176 -13.73 -3.70 4.99
C LEU A 176 -14.84 -4.76 4.92
N SER A 177 -15.32 -5.23 6.07
CA SER A 177 -16.42 -6.21 6.12
C SER A 177 -17.71 -5.64 5.54
N ILE A 178 -18.06 -4.41 5.90
CA ILE A 178 -19.23 -3.70 5.35
C ILE A 178 -19.06 -3.50 3.85
N GLY A 179 -17.89 -3.02 3.41
CA GLY A 179 -17.60 -2.82 1.99
C GLY A 179 -17.67 -4.11 1.17
N ALA A 180 -17.31 -5.26 1.74
CA ALA A 180 -17.39 -6.57 1.08
C ALA A 180 -18.82 -7.15 1.00
N MET A 181 -19.76 -6.59 1.76
CA MET A 181 -21.16 -7.02 1.78
C MET A 181 -22.05 -6.17 0.87
N MET A 182 -21.56 -5.02 0.42
CA MET A 182 -22.25 -4.10 -0.49
C MET A 182 -21.98 -4.46 -1.95
#